data_AF-Q67MQ6-F1
#
_entry.id   AF-Q67MQ6-F1
#
_cell.length_a   1.000
_cell.length_b   1.000
_cell.length_c   1.000
_cell.angle_alpha   90.00
_cell.angle_beta   90.00
_cell.angle_gamma   90.00
#
_symmetry.space_group_name_H-M   'P 1'
#
loop_
_entity.id
_entity.type
_entity.pdbx_description
1 polymer ?
#
loop_
_entity_poly.entity_id
_entity_poly.type
_entity_poly.pdbx_seq_one_letter_code
_entity_poly.pdbx_strand_id
1 'polypeptide(L)' 'MRLFGTLRLDAGRRRVEVDAATVAEALEKTAAALGLADPGPLLQGAVYVNGERAGMRTRLKDGDELYLLSPAAGG' A
#
# COMPACT_ATOMS: atom_id res chain seq x y z
N MET A 1 3.53 5.27 -3.63
CA MET A 1 3.43 3.90 -3.09
C MET A 1 3.91 2.86 -4.09
N ARG A 2 4.70 1.89 -3.65
CA ARG A 2 5.27 0.79 -4.46
C ARG A 2 4.70 -0.55 -3.99
N LEU A 3 4.26 -1.38 -4.93
CA LEU A 3 3.59 -2.65 -4.67
C LEU A 3 4.53 -3.83 -4.92
N PHE A 4 4.56 -4.79 -4.00
CA PHE A 4 5.40 -5.99 -4.07
C PHE A 4 4.60 -7.27 -3.79
N GLY A 5 5.12 -8.40 -4.26
CA GLY A 5 4.47 -9.70 -4.13
C GLY A 5 3.30 -9.88 -5.10
N THR A 6 2.33 -10.70 -4.72
CA THR A 6 1.14 -11.05 -5.51
C THR A 6 0.28 -9.82 -5.82
N LEU A 7 0.22 -8.85 -4.91
CA LEU A 7 -0.49 -7.57 -5.13
C LEU A 7 0.00 -6.82 -6.37
N ARG A 8 1.28 -6.94 -6.76
CA ARG A 8 1.81 -6.32 -7.99
C ARG A 8 1.25 -6.99 -9.25
N LEU A 9 1.07 -8.31 -9.21
CA LEU A 9 0.56 -9.09 -10.34
C LEU A 9 -0.90 -8.77 -10.59
N ASP A 10 -1.69 -8.70 -9.51
CA ASP A 10 -3.12 -8.38 -9.56
C ASP A 10 -3.36 -6.92 -9.97
N ALA A 11 -2.52 -6.00 -9.51
CA ALA A 11 -2.64 -4.57 -9.81
C ALA A 11 -2.26 -4.17 -11.25
N GLY A 12 -1.47 -4.98 -11.95
CA GLY A 12 -0.89 -4.64 -13.26
C GLY A 12 0.02 -3.40 -13.25
N ARG A 13 0.28 -2.79 -12.09
CA ARG A 13 1.06 -1.55 -11.91
C ARG A 13 2.05 -1.72 -10.75
N ARG A 14 3.26 -1.19 -10.92
CA ARG A 14 4.32 -1.27 -9.89
C ARG A 14 4.29 -0.13 -8.87
N ARG A 15 3.71 1.00 -9.23
CA ARG A 15 3.73 2.25 -8.48
C ARG A 15 2.40 2.98 -8.68
N VAL A 16 1.87 3.51 -7.59
CA VAL A 16 0.72 4.41 -7.55
C VAL A 16 1.12 5.64 -6.77
N GLU A 17 0.83 6.82 -7.32
CA GLU A 17 0.98 8.08 -6.61
C GLU A 17 -0.37 8.43 -6.02
N VAL A 18 -0.37 8.74 -4.72
CA VAL A 18 -1.56 9.07 -3.95
C VAL A 18 -1.21 10.25 -3.06
N ASP A 19 -2.12 11.21 -2.99
CA ASP A 19 -2.10 12.27 -1.99
C ASP A 19 -2.86 11.75 -0.78
N ALA A 20 -2.22 11.66 0.40
CA ALA A 20 -2.82 11.09 1.61
C ALA A 20 -2.11 11.59 2.87
N ALA A 21 -2.87 11.86 3.92
CA ALA A 21 -2.34 12.30 5.20
C ALA A 21 -1.88 11.15 6.10
N THR A 22 -2.38 9.94 5.86
CA THR A 22 -2.06 8.74 6.66
C THR A 22 -1.88 7.49 5.81
N VAL A 23 -1.22 6.47 6.37
CA VAL A 23 -1.07 5.16 5.73
C VAL A 23 -2.41 4.53 5.36
N ALA A 24 -3.41 4.58 6.25
CA ALA A 24 -4.75 4.04 5.97
C ALA A 24 -5.37 4.67 4.72
N GLU A 25 -5.36 6.00 4.68
CA GLU A 25 -5.90 6.76 3.54
C GLU A 25 -5.12 6.47 2.25
N ALA A 26 -3.79 6.33 2.33
CA ALA A 26 -2.97 5.97 1.18
C ALA A 26 -3.33 4.59 0.62
N LEU A 27 -3.64 3.61 1.49
CA LEU A 27 -4.06 2.26 1.08
C LEU A 27 -5.44 2.28 0.44
N GLU A 28 -6.41 2.99 1.02
CA GLU A 28 -7.76 3.15 0.46
C GLU A 28 -7.71 3.79 -0.94
N LYS A 29 -6.96 4.89 -1.07
CA LYS A 29 -6.76 5.58 -2.36
C LYS A 29 -6.03 4.69 -3.37
N THR A 30 -5.07 3.89 -2.92
CA THR A 30 -4.39 2.94 -3.78
C THR A 30 -5.35 1.83 -4.23
N ALA A 31 -6.18 1.28 -3.35
CA ALA A 31 -7.17 0.27 -3.69
C ALA A 31 -8.14 0.78 -4.77
N ALA A 32 -8.65 2.01 -4.59
CA ALA A 32 -9.52 2.68 -5.55
C ALA A 32 -8.82 2.91 -6.90
N ALA A 33 -7.56 3.37 -6.88
CA ALA A 33 -6.76 3.59 -8.10
C ALA A 33 -6.44 2.29 -8.86
N LEU A 34 -6.43 1.15 -8.15
CA LEU A 34 -6.25 -0.18 -8.73
C LEU A 34 -7.57 -0.84 -9.16
N GLY A 35 -8.72 -0.21 -8.89
CA GLY A 35 -10.03 -0.79 -9.18
C GLY A 35 -10.35 -2.03 -8.34
N LEU A 36 -9.72 -2.18 -7.17
CA LEU A 36 -9.99 -3.28 -6.26
C LEU A 36 -11.34 -3.05 -5.57
N ALA A 37 -12.23 -4.04 -5.67
CA ALA A 37 -13.56 -3.99 -5.06
C ALA A 37 -13.52 -4.02 -3.52
N ASP A 38 -12.45 -4.59 -2.94
CA ASP A 38 -12.22 -4.65 -1.50
C ASP A 38 -10.75 -4.28 -1.18
N PRO A 39 -10.49 -3.24 -0.36
CA PRO A 39 -9.14 -2.91 0.12
C PRO A 39 -8.62 -3.89 1.19
N GLY A 40 -9.44 -4.79 1.73
CA GLY A 40 -9.11 -5.74 2.80
C GLY A 40 -7.76 -6.47 2.61
N PRO A 41 -7.45 -7.03 1.44
CA PRO A 41 -6.16 -7.69 1.19
C PRO A 41 -4.96 -6.74 1.28
N LEU A 42 -5.10 -5.47 0.90
CA LEU A 42 -4.05 -4.45 1.04
C LEU A 42 -3.86 -4.08 2.51
N LEU A 43 -4.95 -4.00 3.29
CA LEU A 43 -4.94 -3.66 4.71
C LEU A 43 -4.29 -4.75 5.58
N GLN A 44 -4.26 -5.99 5.10
CA GLN A 44 -3.56 -7.10 5.76
C GLN A 44 -2.06 -7.14 5.46
N GLY A 45 -1.60 -6.38 4.46
CA GLY A 45 -0.20 -6.31 4.07
C GLY A 45 0.67 -5.54 5.07
N ALA A 46 1.97 -5.81 5.05
CA ALA A 46 2.93 -5.05 5.83
C ALA A 46 3.28 -3.76 5.11
N VAL A 47 3.06 -2.61 5.77
CA VAL A 47 3.39 -1.29 5.23
C VAL A 47 4.70 -0.80 5.82
N TYR A 48 5.51 -0.18 4.96
CA TYR A 48 6.72 0.53 5.34
C TYR A 48 6.68 1.95 4.77
N VAL A 49 7.10 2.93 5.57
CA VAL A 49 7.29 4.32 5.17
C VAL A 49 8.79 4.58 5.24
N ASN A 50 9.40 4.95 4.11
CA ASN A 50 10.85 5.20 3.99
C ASN A 50 11.72 4.05 4.52
N GLY A 51 11.27 2.80 4.35
CA GLY A 51 11.98 1.59 4.79
C GLY A 51 11.70 1.15 6.24
N GLU A 52 10.98 1.94 7.02
CA GLU A 52 10.59 1.60 8.40
C GLU A 52 9.16 1.08 8.47
N ARG A 53 8.92 0.05 9.30
CA ARG A 53 7.59 -0.54 9.44
C ARG A 53 6.62 0.47 10.06
N ALA A 54 5.48 0.68 9.40
CA ALA A 54 4.49 1.68 9.79
C ALA A 54 3.13 1.07 10.08
N GLY A 55 2.39 1.70 10.99
CA GLY A 55 1.01 1.36 11.28
C GLY A 55 0.04 2.20 10.46
N MET A 56 -1.23 1.79 10.41
CA MET A 56 -2.27 2.48 9.64
C MET A 56 -2.46 3.96 10.02
N ARG A 57 -2.20 4.31 11.28
CA ARG A 57 -2.34 5.68 11.81
C ARG A 57 -1.08 6.53 11.63
N THR A 58 0.00 5.98 11.06
CA THR A 58 1.21 6.74 10.78
C THR A 58 0.87 7.88 9.82
N ARG A 59 1.23 9.11 10.20
CA ARG A 59 1.09 10.30 9.35
C ARG A 59 2.15 10.28 8.26
N LEU A 60 1.76 10.72 7.07
CA LEU A 60 2.63 10.85 5.91
C LEU A 60 3.00 12.31 5.71
N LYS A 61 4.14 12.51 5.04
CA LYS A 61 4.64 13.78 4.58
C LYS A 61 4.86 13.73 3.08
N ASP A 62 4.88 14.91 2.46
CA ASP A 62 5.20 15.03 1.04
C ASP A 62 6.59 14.44 0.77
N GLY A 63 6.65 13.58 -0.25
CA GLY A 63 7.85 12.84 -0.63
C GLY A 63 8.06 11.51 0.09
N ASP A 64 7.21 11.14 1.06
CA ASP A 64 7.32 9.82 1.71
C ASP A 64 7.11 8.68 0.72
N GLU A 65 8.02 7.70 0.78
CA GLU A 65 7.92 6.49 -0.01
C GLU A 65 7.26 5.37 0.79
N LEU A 66 6.06 4.98 0.34
CA LEU A 66 5.35 3.83 0.89
C LEU A 66 5.68 2.56 0.13
N TYR A 67 5.94 1.49 0.87
CA TYR A 67 6.11 0.14 0.38
C TYR A 67 5.01 -0.73 0.99
N LEU A 68 4.24 -1.39 0.13
CA LEU A 68 3.27 -2.39 0.56
C LEU A 68 3.76 -3.77 0.16
N LEU A 69 4.02 -4.60 1.16
CA LEU A 69 4.25 -6.01 0.98
C LEU A 69 2.95 -6.76 1.21
N SER A 70 2.57 -7.55 0.21
CA SER A 70 1.50 -8.55 0.35
C SER A 70 1.77 -9.39 1.61
N PRO A 71 0.73 -9.85 2.34
CA PRO A 71 0.91 -10.92 3.31
C PRO A 71 1.70 -12.04 2.64
N ALA A 72 2.64 -12.67 3.36
CA ALA A 72 3.36 -13.80 2.80
C ALA A 72 2.31 -14.83 2.38
N ALA A 73 2.13 -15.02 1.08
CA ALA A 73 1.39 -16.15 0.57
C ALA A 73 2.20 -17.37 1.00
N GLY A 74 1.73 -18.06 2.04
CA GLY A 74 2.26 -19.37 2.39
C GLY A 74 2.19 -20.24 1.13
N GLY A 75 3.33 -20.86 0.80
CA GLY A 75 3.36 -21.94 -0.17
C GLY A 75 2.58 -23.15 0.31
#